data_AF-A0A0F8ZPU8-F1
#
_entry.id   AF-A0A0F8ZPU8-F1
#
_cell.length_a   1.000
_cell.length_b   1.000
_cell.length_c   1.000
_cell.angle_alpha   90.00
_cell.angle_beta   90.00
_cell.angle_gamma   90.00
#
_symmetry.space_group_name_H-M   'P 1'
#
loop_
_entity.id
_entity.type
_entity.pdbx_description
1 polymer ?
#
loop_
_entity_poly.entity_id
_entity_poly.type
_entity_poly.pdbx_seq_one_letter_code
_entity_poly.pdbx_strand_id
1 'polypeptide(L)'
;MALKLVYDTSATQQARLGEDLEVETDRVFRYAKNGPQTLAVGTVLQATRPNNSHANMTCAAAPAGAYALTVTLDRGDPTVVDEYKNGYIYVNDEAGEGFLYD
;
A
#
# COMPACT_ATOMS: atom_id res chain seq x y z
N MET A 1 34.88 11.96 7.36
CA MET A 1 33.58 12.27 8.01
C MET A 1 32.62 11.15 7.65
N ALA A 2 32.04 10.47 8.64
CA ALA A 2 31.01 9.47 8.35
C ALA A 2 29.76 10.19 7.82
N LEU A 3 29.26 9.75 6.66
CA LEU A 3 28.01 10.22 6.08
C LEU A 3 26.89 9.85 7.06
N LYS A 4 26.43 10.82 7.87
CA LYS A 4 25.25 10.62 8.72
C LYS A 4 24.06 10.56 7.77
N LEU A 5 23.53 9.36 7.50
CA LEU A 5 22.25 9.22 6.82
C LEU A 5 21.23 10.02 7.64
N VAL A 6 20.71 11.11 7.07
CA VAL A 6 19.60 11.85 7.66
C VAL A 6 18.36 11.06 7.30
N TYR A 7 17.94 10.18 8.19
CA TYR A 7 16.61 9.58 8.15
C TYR A 7 15.69 10.40 9.06
N ASP A 8 14.46 10.62 8.61
CA ASP A 8 13.39 11.23 9.40
C ASP A 8 12.32 10.18 9.66
N THR A 9 11.80 10.15 10.89
CA THR A 9 10.74 9.21 11.29
C THR A 9 9.49 10.02 11.58
N SER A 10 8.46 9.79 10.79
CA SER A 10 7.16 10.44 10.97
C SER A 10 6.05 9.41 11.20
N ALA A 11 5.08 9.79 12.03
CA ALA A 11 3.81 9.08 12.16
C ALA A 11 2.73 9.61 11.19
N THR A 12 3.06 10.64 10.39
CA THR A 12 2.16 11.21 9.38
C THR A 12 2.60 10.79 7.99
N GLN A 13 1.61 10.41 7.16
CA GLN A 13 1.82 10.07 5.76
C GLN A 13 2.44 11.27 5.02
N GLN A 14 3.63 11.07 4.42
CA GLN A 14 4.40 12.12 3.74
C GLN A 14 4.23 12.11 2.22
N ALA A 15 3.80 10.98 1.65
CA ALA A 15 3.56 10.80 0.21
C ALA A 15 2.32 9.93 0.00
N ARG A 16 1.83 9.85 -1.25
CA ARG A 16 0.73 8.94 -1.60
C ARG A 16 1.20 7.49 -1.46
N LEU A 17 0.30 6.60 -1.04
CA LEU A 17 0.67 5.18 -0.96
C LEU A 17 0.87 4.67 -2.40
N GLY A 18 1.98 3.96 -2.62
CA GLY A 18 2.43 3.53 -3.94
C GLY A 18 3.18 4.56 -4.76
N GLU A 19 3.41 5.77 -4.23
CA GLU A 19 4.20 6.78 -4.93
C GLU A 19 5.66 6.33 -5.06
N ASP A 20 6.20 6.43 -6.27
CA ASP A 20 7.58 6.08 -6.56
C ASP A 20 8.50 7.28 -6.32
N LEU A 21 9.57 7.04 -5.58
CA LEU A 21 10.69 7.96 -5.38
C LEU A 21 11.87 7.47 -6.23
N GLU A 22 12.16 8.23 -7.28
CA GLU A 22 13.39 8.10 -8.04
C GLU A 22 14.50 8.89 -7.34
N VAL A 23 15.66 8.28 -7.21
CA VAL A 23 16.88 8.93 -6.72
C VAL A 23 17.87 9.09 -7.87
N GLU A 24 18.99 9.79 -7.67
CA GLU A 24 20.03 9.97 -8.70
C GLU A 24 20.68 8.64 -9.16
N THR A 25 20.39 7.53 -8.48
CA THR A 25 20.83 6.18 -8.87
C THR A 25 19.75 5.46 -9.67
N ASP A 26 20.05 4.27 -10.19
CA ASP A 26 19.08 3.36 -10.85
C ASP A 26 18.02 2.75 -9.91
N ARG A 27 17.89 3.28 -8.69
CA ARG A 27 17.02 2.72 -7.67
C ARG A 27 15.72 3.50 -7.65
N VAL A 28 14.62 2.76 -7.60
CA VAL A 28 13.29 3.30 -7.39
C VAL A 28 12.78 2.72 -6.06
N PHE A 29 12.27 3.60 -5.20
CA PHE A 29 11.67 3.21 -3.93
C PHE A 29 10.18 3.50 -3.98
N ARG A 30 9.35 2.56 -3.54
CA ARG A 30 7.91 2.77 -3.44
C ARG A 30 7.51 3.11 -2.01
N TYR A 31 6.70 4.15 -1.85
CA TYR A 31 6.18 4.56 -0.54
C TYR A 31 5.03 3.66 -0.11
N ALA A 32 5.31 2.76 0.83
CA ALA A 32 4.38 1.75 1.31
C ALA A 32 3.82 2.04 2.70
N LYS A 33 2.66 1.43 3.02
CA LYS A 33 2.07 1.53 4.37
C LYS A 33 2.90 0.71 5.37
N ASN A 34 3.35 1.36 6.45
CA ASN A 34 4.02 0.66 7.54
C ASN A 34 3.03 -0.19 8.36
N GLY A 35 3.49 -1.34 8.84
CA GLY A 35 2.80 -2.14 9.84
C GLY A 35 2.85 -1.51 11.24
N PRO A 36 2.37 -2.24 12.27
CA PRO A 36 2.30 -1.72 13.64
C PRO A 36 3.66 -1.58 14.34
N GLN A 37 4.73 -2.06 13.72
CA GLN A 37 6.08 -2.09 14.30
C GLN A 37 6.93 -0.93 13.75
N THR A 38 7.84 -0.42 14.58
CA THR A 38 8.82 0.57 14.15
C THR A 38 9.78 -0.05 13.13
N LEU A 39 10.02 0.66 12.03
CA LEU A 39 10.95 0.21 10.99
C LEU A 39 12.41 0.39 11.43
N ALA A 40 13.22 -0.65 11.20
CA ALA A 40 14.66 -0.58 11.41
C ALA A 40 15.33 0.19 10.27
N VAL A 41 16.27 1.07 10.60
CA VAL A 41 17.02 1.84 9.60
C VAL A 41 17.99 0.93 8.86
N GLY A 42 18.07 1.08 7.53
CA GLY A 42 19.06 0.40 6.70
C GLY A 42 18.70 -1.02 6.27
N THR A 43 17.49 -1.50 6.57
CA THR A 43 16.98 -2.79 6.09
C THR A 43 16.19 -2.63 4.80
N VAL A 44 16.23 -3.63 3.91
CA VAL A 44 15.28 -3.72 2.80
C VAL A 44 13.90 -4.00 3.40
N LEU A 45 12.92 -3.21 3.00
CA LEU A 45 11.55 -3.30 3.50
C LEU A 45 10.61 -3.66 2.36
N GLN A 46 9.59 -4.42 2.69
CA GLN A 46 8.42 -4.65 1.85
C GLN A 46 7.20 -4.17 2.63
N ALA A 47 6.20 -3.65 1.91
CA ALA A 47 4.89 -3.38 2.48
C ALA A 47 4.34 -4.62 3.21
N THR A 48 3.58 -4.41 4.28
CA THR A 48 2.84 -5.51 4.89
C THR A 48 1.84 -6.02 3.86
N ARG A 49 1.91 -7.32 3.52
CA ARG A 49 0.89 -7.94 2.64
C ARG A 49 -0.49 -7.68 3.29
N PRO A 50 -1.44 -7.06 2.58
CA PRO A 50 -2.81 -6.96 3.08
C PRO A 50 -3.30 -8.37 3.42
N ASN A 51 -3.96 -8.52 4.57
CA ASN A 51 -4.45 -9.84 4.93
C ASN A 51 -5.50 -10.31 3.88
N ASN A 52 -5.85 -11.59 3.87
CA ASN A 52 -6.80 -12.11 2.87
C ASN A 52 -8.20 -11.46 2.97
N SER A 53 -8.54 -10.77 4.07
CA SER A 53 -9.78 -10.01 4.21
C SER A 53 -9.78 -8.68 3.44
N HIS A 54 -8.63 -8.24 2.91
CA HIS A 54 -8.47 -6.99 2.16
C HIS A 54 -7.81 -7.19 0.78
N ALA A 55 -7.60 -8.44 0.36
CA ALA A 55 -6.93 -8.78 -0.90
C ALA A 55 -7.72 -9.84 -1.67
N ASN A 56 -7.68 -9.75 -3.00
CA ASN A 56 -8.32 -10.71 -3.91
C ASN A 56 -9.81 -10.91 -3.62
N MET A 57 -10.53 -9.79 -3.48
CA MET A 57 -11.94 -9.77 -3.13
C MET A 57 -12.81 -9.46 -4.34
N THR A 58 -13.99 -10.06 -4.37
CA THR A 58 -15.00 -9.74 -5.37
C THR A 58 -15.64 -8.38 -5.04
N CYS A 59 -15.58 -7.45 -5.99
CA CYS A 59 -16.32 -6.19 -5.91
C CYS A 59 -17.78 -6.40 -6.29
N ALA A 60 -18.69 -5.73 -5.60
CA ALA A 60 -20.09 -5.65 -6.03
C ALA A 60 -20.18 -4.91 -7.37
N ALA A 61 -21.09 -5.35 -8.24
CA ALA A 61 -21.32 -4.70 -9.52
C ALA A 61 -21.76 -3.24 -9.32
N ALA A 62 -21.16 -2.32 -10.08
CA ALA A 62 -21.49 -0.92 -10.08
C ALA A 62 -21.88 -0.45 -11.50
N PRO A 63 -22.74 0.57 -11.64
CA PRO A 63 -23.04 1.17 -12.94
C PRO A 63 -21.78 1.73 -13.63
N ALA A 64 -21.77 1.73 -14.96
CA ALA A 64 -20.72 2.38 -15.72
C ALA A 64 -20.61 3.87 -15.35
N GLY A 65 -19.38 4.36 -15.13
CA GLY A 65 -19.10 5.73 -14.70
C GLY A 65 -19.16 5.95 -13.17
N ALA A 66 -19.41 4.91 -12.38
CA ALA A 66 -19.27 5.00 -10.93
C ALA A 66 -17.80 5.30 -10.53
N TYR A 67 -17.64 6.13 -9.50
CA TYR A 67 -16.35 6.49 -8.91
C TYR A 67 -16.13 5.86 -7.53
N ALA A 68 -16.97 4.87 -7.19
CA ALA A 68 -16.92 4.16 -5.93
C ALA A 68 -17.06 2.65 -6.18
N LEU A 69 -16.35 1.87 -5.37
CA LEU A 69 -16.41 0.42 -5.35
C LEU A 69 -16.91 -0.01 -3.98
N THR A 70 -17.68 -1.09 -3.95
CA THR A 70 -18.14 -1.71 -2.70
C THR A 70 -17.61 -3.12 -2.63
N VAL A 71 -16.99 -3.44 -1.51
CA VAL A 71 -16.46 -4.76 -1.22
C VAL A 71 -16.92 -5.19 0.17
N THR A 72 -17.06 -6.50 0.36
CA THR A 72 -17.30 -7.07 1.69
C THR A 72 -15.99 -7.68 2.20
N LEU A 73 -15.51 -7.20 3.34
CA LEU A 73 -14.31 -7.74 3.98
C LEU A 73 -14.61 -9.17 4.46
N ASP A 74 -13.84 -10.14 3.96
CA ASP A 74 -14.11 -11.58 4.08
C ASP A 74 -14.23 -12.08 5.54
N ARG A 75 -13.55 -11.40 6.49
CA ARG A 75 -13.52 -11.81 7.90
C ARG A 75 -14.26 -10.88 8.85
N GLY A 76 -14.92 -9.84 8.33
CA GLY A 76 -15.47 -8.77 9.17
C GLY A 76 -14.37 -8.04 9.95
N ASP A 77 -13.14 -8.07 9.45
CA ASP A 77 -12.01 -7.37 10.06
C ASP A 77 -12.35 -5.88 10.17
N PRO A 78 -12.04 -5.24 11.31
CA PRO A 78 -12.30 -3.83 11.48
C PRO A 78 -11.41 -3.04 10.51
N THR A 79 -12.05 -2.26 9.65
CA THR A 79 -11.37 -1.21 8.88
C THR A 79 -11.49 0.12 9.61
N VAL A 80 -10.51 0.98 9.41
CA VAL A 80 -10.59 2.37 9.87
C VAL A 80 -10.99 3.28 8.72
N VAL A 81 -11.65 4.40 9.03
CA VAL A 81 -11.90 5.43 8.02
C VAL A 81 -10.58 5.86 7.40
N ASP A 82 -10.58 6.04 6.07
CA ASP A 82 -9.42 6.49 5.29
C ASP A 82 -8.21 5.52 5.30
N GLU A 83 -8.42 4.23 5.61
CA GLU A 83 -7.34 3.24 5.74
C GLU A 83 -6.38 3.12 4.54
N TYR A 84 -6.91 3.38 3.34
CA TYR A 84 -6.20 3.32 2.05
C TYR A 84 -6.20 4.67 1.32
N LYS A 85 -6.39 5.77 2.06
CA LYS A 85 -6.50 7.10 1.45
C LYS A 85 -5.26 7.43 0.62
N ASN A 86 -5.50 7.91 -0.59
CA ASN A 86 -4.48 8.22 -1.59
C ASN A 86 -3.61 7.02 -2.02
N GLY A 87 -4.08 5.78 -1.85
CA GLY A 87 -3.44 4.60 -2.41
C GLY A 87 -3.98 4.22 -3.79
N TYR A 88 -3.44 3.13 -4.32
CA TYR A 88 -3.91 2.52 -5.55
C TYR A 88 -4.85 1.35 -5.27
N ILE A 89 -5.81 1.15 -6.16
CA ILE A 89 -6.57 -0.10 -6.22
C ILE A 89 -6.05 -0.93 -7.39
N TYR A 90 -5.74 -2.18 -7.11
CA TYR A 90 -5.41 -3.17 -8.13
C TYR A 90 -6.63 -4.05 -8.35
N VAL A 91 -7.10 -4.09 -9.60
CA VAL A 91 -8.22 -4.94 -10.04
C VAL A 91 -7.64 -5.95 -11.02
N ASN A 92 -7.95 -7.22 -10.80
CA ASN A 92 -7.63 -8.31 -11.72
C ASN A 92 -8.93 -8.93 -12.27
N ASP A 93 -8.83 -9.59 -13.41
CA ASP A 93 -9.93 -10.28 -14.08
C ASP A 93 -9.93 -11.81 -13.86
N GLU A 94 -9.34 -12.25 -12.74
CA GLU A 94 -9.20 -13.64 -12.25
C GLU A 94 -7.82 -14.29 -12.53
N ALA A 95 -7.78 -15.50 -13.09
CA ALA A 95 -6.62 -16.39 -12.92
C ALA A 95 -5.41 -16.03 -13.80
N GLY A 96 -4.27 -15.78 -13.15
CA GLY A 96 -2.97 -15.65 -13.80
C GLY A 96 -2.36 -14.25 -13.74
N GLU A 97 -3.10 -13.27 -13.20
CA GLU A 97 -2.57 -11.93 -12.97
C GLU A 97 -1.86 -11.86 -11.59
N GLY A 98 -0.75 -11.11 -11.53
CA GLY A 98 0.13 -11.08 -10.36
C GLY A 98 -0.49 -10.45 -9.11
N PHE A 99 0.28 -10.38 -8.02
CA PHE A 99 -0.13 -9.70 -6.80
C PHE A 99 0.58 -8.34 -6.68
N LEU A 100 -0.17 -7.29 -6.35
CA LEU A 100 0.41 -6.04 -5.89
C LEU A 100 0.67 -6.10 -4.39
N TYR A 101 1.87 -5.71 -3.98
CA TYR A 101 2.27 -5.52 -2.59
C TYR A 101 2.60 -4.03 -2.41
N ASP A 102 1.68 -3.27 -1.83
CA ASP A 102 1.79 -1.81 -1.61
C ASP A 102 1.38 -1.45 -0.18
#